data_AF-A0A941I3G0-F1
#
_entry.id   AF-A0A941I3G0-F1
#
_cell.length_a   1.000
_cell.length_b   1.000
_cell.length_c   1.000
_cell.angle_alpha   90.00
_cell.angle_beta   90.00
_cell.angle_gamma   90.00
#
_symmetry.space_group_name_H-M   'P 1'
#
loop_
_entity.id
_entity.type
_entity.pdbx_description
1 polymer ?
#
loop_
_entity_poly.entity_id
_entity_poly.type
_entity_poly.pdbx_seq_one_letter_code
_entity_poly.pdbx_strand_id
1 'polypeptide(L)'
;ATLSMAFAAAKFADACLRAMRGEAGIVECSYVASEVTELPFFATKVRLGRGGAEEILPLGPLNDFERAGLEAAKKELGESIQKGIAFMSK
;
A
#
# COMPACT_ATOMS: atom_id res chain seq x y z
N ALA A 1 21.28 0.71 0.15
CA ALA A 1 20.00 0.11 0.59
C ALA A 1 19.69 -1.15 -0.22
N THR A 2 20.53 -2.18 -0.12
CA THR A 2 20.35 -3.44 -0.87
C THR A 2 19.96 -4.58 0.06
N LEU A 3 20.71 -4.79 1.15
CA LEU A 3 20.41 -5.84 2.13
C LEU A 3 19.11 -5.61 2.89
N SER A 4 18.88 -4.39 3.37
CA SER A 4 17.65 -4.03 4.09
C SER A 4 16.41 -4.14 3.20
N MET A 5 16.52 -3.74 1.92
CA MET A 5 15.44 -3.87 0.96
C MET A 5 15.19 -5.34 0.59
N ALA A 6 16.24 -6.14 0.38
CA ALA A 6 16.11 -7.57 0.14
C ALA A 6 15.38 -8.27 1.29
N PHE A 7 15.70 -7.90 2.53
CA PHE A 7 15.01 -8.42 3.71
C PHE A 7 13.54 -7.98 3.77
N ALA A 8 13.24 -6.70 3.53
CA ALA A 8 11.86 -6.20 3.49
C ALA A 8 11.03 -6.88 2.39
N ALA A 9 11.60 -7.06 1.20
CA ALA A 9 10.97 -7.76 0.09
C ALA A 9 10.73 -9.24 0.42
N ALA A 10 11.71 -9.92 1.03
CA ALA A 10 11.56 -11.32 1.44
C ALA A 10 10.44 -11.49 2.49
N LYS A 11 10.33 -10.58 3.47
CA LYS A 11 9.26 -10.61 4.46
C LYS A 11 7.88 -10.42 3.82
N PHE A 12 7.74 -9.44 2.92
CA PHE A 12 6.47 -9.20 2.24
C PHE A 12 6.09 -10.36 1.31
N ALA A 13 7.06 -10.93 0.58
CA ALA A 13 6.83 -12.10 -0.25
C ALA A 13 6.38 -13.33 0.57
N ASP A 14 7.00 -13.58 1.72
CA ASP A 14 6.58 -14.65 2.63
C ASP A 14 5.14 -14.44 3.13
N ALA A 15 4.77 -13.22 3.50
CA ALA A 15 3.41 -12.87 3.89
C ALA A 15 2.38 -13.19 2.78
N CYS A 16 2.69 -12.80 1.53
CA CYS A 16 1.85 -13.14 0.37
C CYS A 16 1.72 -14.65 0.17
N LEU A 17 2.82 -15.40 0.26
CA LEU A 17 2.79 -16.87 0.08
C LEU A 17 1.99 -17.57 1.17
N ARG A 18 2.11 -17.12 2.43
CA ARG A 18 1.34 -17.64 3.55
C ARG A 18 -0.16 -17.35 3.40
N ALA A 19 -0.50 -16.14 2.96
CA ALA A 19 -1.88 -15.76 2.66
C ALA A 19 -2.47 -16.62 1.53
N MET A 20 -1.70 -16.85 0.46
CA MET A 20 -2.07 -17.74 -0.65
C MET A 20 -2.27 -19.19 -0.21
N ARG A 21 -1.49 -19.67 0.77
CA ARG A 21 -1.66 -20.99 1.38
C ARG A 21 -2.94 -21.10 2.22
N GLY A 22 -3.62 -19.98 2.48
CA GLY A 22 -4.86 -19.94 3.25
C GLY A 22 -4.67 -19.66 4.73
N GLU A 23 -3.52 -19.10 5.12
CA GLU A 23 -3.33 -18.58 6.46
C GLU A 23 -4.16 -17.29 6.64
N ALA A 24 -4.97 -17.23 7.69
CA ALA A 24 -5.87 -16.11 7.94
C ALA A 24 -5.18 -15.03 8.79
N GLY A 25 -5.63 -13.78 8.63
CA GLY A 25 -5.21 -12.67 9.50
C GLY A 25 -3.86 -12.04 9.13
N ILE A 26 -3.34 -12.31 7.93
CA ILE A 26 -2.14 -11.66 7.44
C ILE A 26 -2.50 -10.24 6.97
N VAL A 27 -1.94 -9.25 7.66
CA VAL A 27 -2.16 -7.83 7.37
C VAL A 27 -0.81 -7.17 7.17
N GLU A 28 -0.60 -6.58 6.00
CA GLU A 28 0.64 -5.88 5.65
C GLU A 28 0.33 -4.50 5.07
N CYS A 29 1.22 -3.54 5.28
CA CYS A 29 1.10 -2.24 4.63
C CYS A 29 1.63 -2.34 3.19
N SER A 30 0.78 -2.06 2.20
CA SER A 30 1.15 -2.16 0.79
C SER A 30 0.57 -1.02 -0.03
N TYR A 31 1.29 -0.60 -1.07
CA TYR A 31 0.84 0.39 -2.03
C TYR A 31 0.01 -0.30 -3.11
N VAL A 32 -1.31 -0.15 -3.02
CA VAL A 32 -2.28 -0.84 -3.87
C VAL A 32 -3.28 0.16 -4.46
N ALA A 33 -4.04 -0.28 -5.46
CA ALA A 33 -5.22 0.46 -5.90
C ALA A 33 -6.20 0.55 -4.72
N SER A 34 -6.59 1.76 -4.33
CA SER A 34 -7.32 2.00 -3.09
C SER A 34 -8.28 3.17 -3.25
N GLU A 35 -9.45 3.06 -2.61
CA GLU A 35 -10.45 4.11 -2.52
C GLU A 35 -10.44 4.80 -1.14
N VAL A 36 -9.44 4.49 -0.29
CA VAL A 36 -9.30 5.09 1.05
C VAL A 36 -9.02 6.60 0.98
N THR A 37 -8.51 7.06 -0.16
CA THR A 37 -8.28 8.47 -0.47
C THR A 37 -8.82 8.79 -1.86
N GLU A 38 -8.87 10.08 -2.20
CA GLU A 38 -9.19 10.59 -3.54
C GLU A 38 -8.19 10.17 -4.64
N LEU A 39 -7.04 9.60 -4.27
CA LEU A 39 -6.03 9.10 -5.18
C LEU A 39 -6.30 7.64 -5.57
N PRO A 40 -6.05 7.23 -6.83
CA PRO A 40 -6.34 5.87 -7.30
C PRO A 40 -5.41 4.80 -6.70
N PHE A 41 -4.27 5.19 -6.15
CA PHE A 41 -3.31 4.30 -5.49
C PHE A 41 -2.87 4.93 -4.17
N PHE A 42 -2.86 4.14 -3.10
CA PHE A 42 -2.42 4.61 -1.78
C PHE A 42 -1.88 3.46 -0.92
N ALA A 43 -0.92 3.76 -0.05
CA ALA A 43 -0.36 2.78 0.88
C ALA A 43 -1.23 2.67 2.14
N THR A 44 -1.85 1.52 2.33
CA THR A 44 -2.70 1.25 3.51
C THR A 44 -2.46 -0.17 4.02
N LYS A 45 -3.03 -0.49 5.19
CA LYS A 45 -3.05 -1.86 5.67
C LYS A 45 -3.99 -2.68 4.78
N VAL A 46 -3.49 -3.79 4.27
CA VAL A 46 -4.24 -4.69 3.40
C VAL A 46 -4.25 -6.07 4.03
N ARG A 47 -5.44 -6.66 4.14
CA ARG A 47 -5.58 -8.07 4.48
C ARG A 47 -5.28 -8.91 3.25
N LEU A 48 -4.24 -9.72 3.35
CA LEU A 48 -3.86 -10.67 2.31
C LEU A 48 -4.62 -11.98 2.53
N GLY A 49 -5.08 -12.57 1.45
CA GLY A 49 -5.60 -13.94 1.46
C GLY A 49 -5.30 -14.67 0.17
N ARG A 50 -6.18 -15.61 -0.22
CA ARG A 50 -5.88 -16.54 -1.32
C ARG A 50 -5.87 -15.85 -2.68
N GLY A 51 -6.69 -14.82 -2.83
CA GLY A 51 -6.79 -14.01 -4.05
C GLY A 51 -5.83 -12.82 -4.11
N GLY A 52 -4.91 -12.68 -3.14
CA GLY A 52 -4.07 -11.49 -3.01
C GLY A 52 -4.65 -10.50 -2.00
N ALA A 53 -4.80 -9.23 -2.39
CA ALA A 53 -5.39 -8.19 -1.54
C ALA A 53 -6.93 -8.39 -1.43
N GLU A 54 -7.38 -8.97 -0.31
CA GLU A 54 -8.80 -9.28 -0.11
C GLU A 54 -9.59 -8.14 0.53
N GLU A 55 -8.95 -7.38 1.42
CA GLU A 55 -9.59 -6.26 2.10
C GLU A 55 -8.60 -5.12 2.30
N ILE A 56 -9.01 -3.91 1.93
CA ILE A 56 -8.25 -2.68 2.16
C ILE A 56 -8.79 -2.04 3.44
N LEU A 57 -7.93 -1.96 4.46
CA LEU A 57 -8.32 -1.42 5.77
C LEU A 57 -8.18 0.11 5.78
N PRO A 58 -9.08 0.83 6.47
CA PRO A 58 -9.02 2.28 6.57
C PRO A 58 -7.79 2.72 7.39
N LEU A 59 -7.38 3.98 7.22
CA LEU A 59 -6.24 4.58 7.94
C LEU A 59 -6.43 4.63 9.46
N GLY A 60 -7.68 4.62 9.94
CA GLY A 60 -8.01 4.76 11.35
C GLY A 60 -7.93 6.22 11.83
N PRO A 61 -7.95 6.44 13.15
CA PRO A 61 -7.88 7.78 13.72
C PRO A 61 -6.47 8.36 13.53
N LEU A 62 -6.40 9.57 12.97
CA LEU A 62 -5.16 10.32 12.76
C LEU A 62 -5.10 11.52 13.69
N ASN A 63 -3.92 11.76 14.26
CA ASN A 63 -3.65 12.98 15.01
C ASN A 63 -3.42 14.18 14.05
N ASP A 64 -3.36 15.40 14.60
CA ASP A 64 -3.25 16.62 13.79
C ASP A 64 -1.96 16.67 12.95
N PHE A 65 -0.86 16.13 13.48
CA PHE A 65 0.42 16.05 12.79
C PHE A 65 0.35 15.06 11.61
N GLU A 66 -0.21 13.88 11.83
CA GLU A 66 -0.42 12.85 10.80
C GLU A 66 -1.39 13.35 9.72
N ARG A 67 -2.43 14.09 10.08
CA ARG A 67 -3.37 14.70 9.13
C ARG A 67 -2.68 15.73 8.24
N ALA A 68 -1.89 16.63 8.82
CA ALA A 68 -1.13 17.61 8.05
C ALA A 68 -0.13 16.93 7.11
N GLY A 69 0.55 15.87 7.58
CA GLY A 69 1.45 15.06 6.77
C GLY A 69 0.75 14.32 5.63
N LEU A 70 -0.44 13.77 5.89
CA LEU A 70 -1.25 13.07 4.90
C LEU A 70 -1.65 14.01 3.75
N GLU A 71 -2.12 15.21 4.05
CA GLU A 71 -2.51 16.20 3.03
C GLU A 71 -1.32 16.64 2.17
N ALA A 72 -0.14 16.82 2.78
CA ALA A 72 1.09 17.09 2.04
C ALA A 72 1.49 15.90 1.14
N ALA A 73 1.43 14.67 1.67
CA ALA A 73 1.78 13.46 0.94
C ALA A 73 0.84 13.21 -0.25
N LYS A 74 -0.47 13.44 -0.09
CA LYS A 74 -1.45 13.29 -1.16
C LYS A 74 -1.14 14.17 -2.38
N LYS A 75 -0.71 15.41 -2.14
CA LYS A 75 -0.35 16.35 -3.22
C LYS A 75 0.82 15.81 -4.06
N GLU A 76 1.91 15.41 -3.41
CA GLU A 76 3.10 14.88 -4.11
C GLU A 76 2.83 13.53 -4.76
N LEU A 77 2.07 12.66 -4.07
CA LEU A 77 1.72 11.34 -4.57
C LEU A 77 0.84 11.42 -5.83
N GLY A 78 -0.11 12.35 -5.87
CA GLY A 78 -0.94 12.62 -7.04
C GLY A 78 -0.10 12.94 -8.29
N GLU A 79 0.90 13.81 -8.16
CA GLU A 79 1.82 14.11 -9.26
C GLU A 79 2.62 12.88 -9.70
N SER A 80 3.07 12.06 -8.75
CA SER A 80 3.84 10.83 -9.02
C SER A 80 3.01 9.77 -9.75
N ILE A 81 1.75 9.60 -9.34
CA ILE A 81 0.80 8.70 -10.02
C ILE A 81 0.57 9.16 -11.47
N GLN A 82 0.30 10.46 -11.67
CA GLN A 82 0.08 11.01 -13.01
C GLN A 82 1.30 10.84 -13.91
N LYS A 83 2.52 11.02 -13.38
CA LYS A 83 3.77 10.74 -14.12
C LYS A 83 3.84 9.28 -14.57
N GLY A 84 3.47 8.33 -13.71
CA GLY A 84 3.44 6.91 -14.05
C GLY A 84 2.42 6.57 -15.15
N ILE A 85 1.21 7.11 -15.05
CA ILE A 85 0.15 6.90 -16.05
C ILE A 85 0.54 7.53 -17.40
N ALA A 86 1.03 8.77 -17.39
CA ALA A 86 1.43 9.49 -18.59
C ALA A 86 2.61 8.82 -19.32
N PHE A 87 3.51 8.16 -18.58
CA PHE A 87 4.61 7.39 -19.16
C PHE A 87 4.09 6.16 -19.93
N MET A 88 3.08 5.46 -19.41
CA MET A 88 2.49 4.29 -20.06
C MET A 88 1.55 4.65 -21.22
N SER A 89 0.90 5.82 -21.20
CA SER A 89 0.00 6.28 -22.27
C SER A 89 0.71 6.92 -23.46
N LYS A 90 2.03 6.80 -23.55
CA LYS A 90 2.89 7.37 -24.58
C LYS A 90 3.40 6.28 -25.51
#